data_AF-A0A3D0HWJ9-F1
#
_entry.id   AF-A0A3D0HWJ9-F1
#
_cell.length_a   1.000
_cell.length_b   1.000
_cell.length_c   1.000
_cell.angle_alpha   90.00
_cell.angle_beta   90.00
_cell.angle_gamma   90.00
#
_symmetry.space_group_name_H-M   'P 1'
#
loop_
_entity.id
_entity.type
_entity.pdbx_description
1 polymer ?
#
loop_
_entity_poly.entity_id
_entity_poly.type
_entity_poly.pdbx_seq_one_letter_code
_entity_poly.pdbx_strand_id
1 'polypeptide(L)'
;MTSKLPKGKGSRAKLREYFTHHVGEILDSDVLREIAGTSEWARRVRELRNEEGLNIVTHNDKSDLKPGQYVLINLKPLPAFERGISKETRAFVLDRNGFTCQMCGAAAGEPHPYDNNRKTRLHIGHIIDKSMGGTDEPNNLRAICSVCNEGASNLTLNRPDTIKLIAQVRRAPAKDQLDVLKWLIQKFPKQTKELIKE
;
A
#
# COMPACT_ATOMS: atom_id res chain seq x y z
N MET A 1 -5.06 -1.03 38.53
CA MET A 1 -4.18 -1.78 37.59
C MET A 1 -5.02 -2.87 36.95
N THR A 2 -5.59 -2.63 35.77
CA THR A 2 -6.41 -3.63 35.06
C THR A 2 -5.51 -4.50 34.19
N SER A 3 -5.28 -5.73 34.64
CA SER A 3 -4.57 -6.77 33.88
C SER A 3 -5.38 -7.12 32.63
N LYS A 4 -4.82 -6.83 31.44
CA LYS A 4 -5.37 -7.31 30.17
C LYS A 4 -5.17 -8.82 30.09
N LEU A 5 -6.26 -9.56 29.94
CA LEU A 5 -6.26 -10.98 29.58
C LEU A 5 -5.41 -11.21 28.32
N PRO A 6 -4.63 -12.31 28.22
CA PRO A 6 -3.81 -12.60 27.06
C PRO A 6 -4.69 -12.74 25.82
N LYS A 7 -4.39 -11.97 24.76
CA LYS A 7 -5.06 -12.10 23.46
C LYS A 7 -4.86 -13.53 22.96
N GLY A 8 -5.94 -14.29 22.77
CA GLY A 8 -5.88 -15.63 22.19
C GLY A 8 -5.20 -15.63 20.80
N LYS A 9 -4.64 -16.77 20.39
CA LYS A 9 -3.99 -16.94 19.07
C LYS A 9 -4.94 -16.47 17.95
N GLY A 10 -4.44 -15.63 17.04
CA GLY A 10 -5.21 -15.16 15.89
C GLY A 10 -5.59 -16.29 14.93
N SER A 11 -6.69 -16.14 14.19
CA SER A 11 -7.25 -17.19 13.31
C SER A 11 -6.23 -17.77 12.32
N ARG A 12 -5.36 -16.92 11.76
CA ARG A 12 -4.26 -17.36 10.88
C ARG A 12 -3.24 -18.27 11.57
N ALA A 13 -2.90 -17.94 12.81
CA ALA A 13 -1.96 -18.75 13.60
C ALA A 13 -2.57 -20.11 13.98
N LYS A 14 -3.86 -20.12 14.37
CA LYS A 14 -4.59 -21.37 14.64
C LYS A 14 -4.62 -22.29 13.42
N LEU A 15 -4.96 -21.74 12.26
CA LEU A 15 -4.97 -22.49 11.00
C LEU A 15 -3.59 -23.02 10.64
N ARG A 16 -2.53 -22.20 10.76
CA ARG A 16 -1.15 -22.64 10.50
C ARG A 16 -0.78 -23.82 11.38
N GLU A 17 -1.01 -23.69 12.68
CA GLU A 17 -0.73 -24.75 13.64
C GLU A 17 -1.48 -26.02 13.29
N TYR A 18 -2.76 -25.91 12.96
CA TYR A 18 -3.57 -27.06 12.58
C TYR A 18 -3.05 -27.75 11.31
N PHE A 19 -2.76 -27.00 10.23
CA PHE A 19 -2.17 -27.56 9.01
C PHE A 19 -0.81 -28.24 9.28
N THR A 20 0.06 -27.62 10.07
CA THR A 20 1.39 -28.18 10.40
C THR A 20 1.30 -29.48 11.19
N HIS A 21 0.24 -29.71 11.98
CA HIS A 21 0.03 -30.97 12.68
C HIS A 21 -0.62 -32.06 11.80
N HIS A 22 -1.28 -31.69 10.70
CA HIS A 22 -2.01 -32.61 9.82
C HIS A 22 -1.43 -32.56 8.39
N VAL A 23 -0.11 -32.66 8.28
CA VAL A 23 0.59 -32.65 6.98
C VAL A 23 0.24 -33.92 6.21
N GLY A 24 -0.18 -33.77 4.96
CA GLY A 24 -0.58 -34.86 4.07
C GLY A 24 -2.01 -35.34 4.23
N GLU A 25 -2.75 -34.85 5.24
CA GLU A 25 -4.13 -35.23 5.50
C GLU A 25 -5.13 -34.34 4.74
N ILE A 26 -6.29 -34.92 4.39
CA ILE A 26 -7.40 -34.20 3.76
C ILE A 26 -8.21 -33.50 4.85
N LEU A 27 -8.24 -32.17 4.81
CA LEU A 27 -8.96 -31.32 5.74
C LEU A 27 -10.15 -30.66 5.03
N ASP A 28 -11.34 -30.79 5.62
CA ASP A 28 -12.57 -30.20 5.10
C ASP A 28 -12.75 -28.74 5.57
N SER A 29 -13.41 -27.94 4.73
CA SER A 29 -13.67 -26.51 4.97
C SER A 29 -14.43 -26.22 6.26
N ASP A 30 -15.30 -27.13 6.70
CA ASP A 30 -16.08 -26.96 7.92
C ASP A 30 -15.18 -27.04 9.17
N VAL A 31 -14.23 -27.98 9.19
CA VAL A 31 -13.22 -28.10 10.25
C VAL A 31 -12.33 -26.86 10.28
N LEU A 32 -11.84 -26.41 9.12
CA LEU A 32 -11.00 -25.22 9.04
C LEU A 32 -11.75 -23.95 9.51
N ARG A 33 -13.05 -23.84 9.19
CA ARG A 33 -13.90 -22.74 9.65
C ARG A 33 -14.03 -22.74 11.17
N GLU A 34 -14.27 -23.91 11.76
CA GLU A 34 -14.39 -24.09 13.21
C GLU A 34 -13.08 -23.71 13.93
N ILE A 35 -11.94 -24.24 13.45
CA ILE A 35 -10.62 -23.95 14.02
C ILE A 35 -10.27 -22.46 13.94
N ALA A 36 -10.57 -21.81 12.82
CA ALA A 36 -10.33 -20.38 12.65
C ALA A 36 -11.23 -19.52 13.56
N GLY A 37 -12.45 -19.99 13.85
CA GLY A 37 -13.46 -19.27 14.63
C GLY A 37 -13.96 -17.98 13.97
N THR A 38 -13.88 -17.90 12.63
CA THR A 38 -14.27 -16.70 11.87
C THR A 38 -14.69 -17.07 10.44
N SER A 39 -15.61 -16.29 9.86
CA SER A 39 -15.98 -16.38 8.44
C SER A 39 -14.80 -16.11 7.49
N GLU A 40 -13.78 -15.40 7.98
CA GLU A 40 -12.57 -15.05 7.21
C GLU A 40 -11.58 -16.21 7.03
N TRP A 41 -11.89 -17.43 7.49
CA TRP A 41 -10.99 -18.59 7.46
C TRP A 41 -10.42 -18.83 6.05
N ALA A 42 -11.25 -18.76 5.01
CA ALA A 42 -10.83 -19.02 3.63
C ALA A 42 -9.81 -17.98 3.14
N ARG A 43 -9.91 -16.73 3.61
CA ARG A 43 -8.92 -15.69 3.35
C ARG A 43 -7.61 -16.01 4.04
N ARG A 44 -7.66 -16.45 5.31
CA ARG A 44 -6.46 -16.82 6.07
C ARG A 44 -5.74 -18.03 5.49
N VAL A 45 -6.44 -19.03 4.98
CA VAL A 45 -5.82 -20.15 4.25
C VAL A 45 -5.09 -19.65 3.00
N ARG A 46 -5.68 -18.71 2.26
CA ARG A 46 -5.01 -18.09 1.09
C ARG A 46 -3.78 -17.26 1.47
N GLU A 47 -3.77 -16.60 2.62
CA GLU A 47 -2.58 -15.90 3.14
C GLU A 47 -1.47 -16.91 3.44
N LEU A 48 -1.77 -17.99 4.16
CA LEU A 48 -0.80 -19.05 4.46
C LEU A 48 -0.19 -19.63 3.18
N ARG A 49 -1.02 -19.87 2.15
CA ARG A 49 -0.56 -20.38 0.86
C ARG A 49 0.29 -19.38 0.08
N ASN A 50 -0.18 -18.14 -0.08
CA ASN A 50 0.40 -17.20 -1.04
C ASN A 50 1.45 -16.26 -0.44
N GLU A 51 1.34 -15.93 0.85
CA GLU A 51 2.24 -14.97 1.53
C GLU A 51 3.31 -15.71 2.34
N GLU A 52 2.95 -16.83 2.99
CA GLU A 52 3.89 -17.63 3.79
C GLU A 52 4.43 -18.86 3.06
N GLY A 53 3.91 -19.12 1.85
CA GLY A 53 4.41 -20.18 0.97
C GLY A 53 4.03 -21.58 1.40
N LEU A 54 3.07 -21.78 2.32
CA LEU A 54 2.64 -23.13 2.68
C LEU A 54 2.05 -23.84 1.45
N ASN A 55 2.49 -25.06 1.19
CA ASN A 55 2.06 -25.86 0.04
C ASN A 55 0.66 -26.47 0.26
N ILE A 56 -0.34 -25.61 0.43
CA ILE A 56 -1.74 -25.96 0.65
C ILE A 56 -2.42 -26.10 -0.72
N VAL A 57 -2.75 -27.33 -1.09
CA VAL A 57 -3.43 -27.67 -2.34
C VAL A 57 -4.94 -27.82 -2.12
N THR A 58 -5.69 -27.62 -3.19
CA THR A 58 -7.15 -27.72 -3.27
C THR A 58 -7.58 -28.53 -4.49
N HIS A 59 -8.89 -28.76 -4.67
CA HIS A 59 -9.44 -29.38 -5.89
C HIS A 59 -9.04 -28.70 -7.22
N ASN A 60 -8.67 -27.41 -7.20
CA ASN A 60 -8.15 -26.73 -8.39
C ASN A 60 -6.73 -27.16 -8.75
N ASP A 61 -5.99 -27.74 -7.79
CA ASP A 61 -4.59 -28.13 -7.94
C ASP A 61 -4.45 -29.65 -8.12
N LYS A 62 -5.38 -30.44 -7.53
CA LYS A 62 -5.34 -31.90 -7.52
C LYS A 62 -6.74 -32.46 -7.75
N SER A 63 -6.90 -33.28 -8.79
CA SER A 63 -8.20 -33.80 -9.25
C SER A 63 -8.86 -34.82 -8.32
N ASP A 64 -8.11 -35.39 -7.38
CA ASP A 64 -8.60 -36.33 -6.37
C ASP A 64 -9.20 -35.63 -5.14
N LEU A 65 -9.09 -34.31 -5.04
CA LEU A 65 -9.72 -33.51 -4.00
C LEU A 65 -11.09 -33.00 -4.44
N LYS A 66 -12.06 -33.05 -3.53
CA LYS A 66 -13.39 -32.46 -3.74
C LYS A 66 -13.39 -30.96 -3.44
N PRO A 67 -14.32 -30.18 -4.02
CA PRO A 67 -14.55 -28.81 -3.58
C PRO A 67 -14.75 -28.74 -2.06
N GLY A 68 -14.03 -27.83 -1.39
CA GLY A 68 -14.02 -27.71 0.08
C GLY A 68 -12.92 -28.50 0.79
N GLN A 69 -12.12 -29.29 0.07
CA GLN A 69 -11.00 -30.05 0.64
C GLN A 69 -9.65 -29.37 0.42
N TYR A 70 -8.80 -29.46 1.45
CA TYR A 70 -7.47 -28.85 1.52
C TYR A 70 -6.46 -29.88 2.04
N VAL A 71 -5.23 -29.85 1.50
CA VAL A 71 -4.12 -30.67 2.01
C VAL A 71 -2.86 -29.81 2.08
N LEU A 72 -2.15 -29.82 3.20
CA LEU A 72 -0.77 -29.33 3.24
C LEU A 72 0.17 -30.45 2.81
N ILE A 73 0.78 -30.35 1.63
CA ILE A 73 1.59 -31.44 1.06
C ILE A 73 2.87 -31.69 1.87
N ASN A 74 3.55 -30.62 2.28
CA ASN A 74 4.77 -30.67 3.07
C ASN A 74 5.03 -29.33 3.74
N LEU A 75 5.98 -29.31 4.67
CA LEU A 75 6.43 -28.10 5.38
C LEU A 75 7.45 -27.28 4.58
N LYS A 76 7.82 -27.71 3.36
CA LYS A 76 8.76 -26.97 2.52
C LYS A 76 8.00 -25.80 1.89
N PRO A 77 8.33 -24.54 2.23
CA PRO A 77 7.63 -23.41 1.66
C PRO A 77 7.91 -23.33 0.16
N LEU A 78 6.85 -23.12 -0.62
CA LEU A 78 6.95 -22.71 -2.02
C LEU A 78 7.35 -21.22 -2.09
N PRO A 79 7.95 -20.77 -3.21
CA PRO A 79 8.15 -19.35 -3.46
C PRO A 79 6.80 -18.62 -3.39
N ALA A 80 6.62 -17.84 -2.32
CA ALA A 80 5.46 -17.02 -2.09
C ALA A 80 5.64 -15.69 -2.85
N PHE A 81 4.80 -15.45 -3.85
CA PHE A 81 4.71 -14.13 -4.46
C PHE A 81 3.63 -13.37 -3.73
N GLU A 82 4.05 -12.36 -2.98
CA GLU A 82 3.14 -11.46 -2.27
C GLU A 82 2.12 -10.90 -3.27
N ARG A 83 0.83 -10.90 -2.89
CA ARG A 83 -0.24 -10.43 -3.78
C ARG A 83 0.08 -8.99 -4.20
N GLY A 84 0.11 -8.76 -5.52
CA GLY A 84 0.12 -7.41 -6.05
C GLY A 84 -1.14 -6.65 -5.63
N ILE A 85 -1.05 -5.32 -5.64
CA ILE A 85 -2.18 -4.42 -5.38
C ILE A 85 -3.34 -4.79 -6.31
N SER A 86 -4.52 -5.06 -5.73
CA SER A 86 -5.70 -5.49 -6.50
C SER A 86 -6.15 -4.41 -7.49
N LYS A 87 -6.91 -4.81 -8.53
CA LYS A 87 -7.43 -3.85 -9.53
C LYS A 87 -8.41 -2.86 -8.89
N GLU A 88 -9.20 -3.33 -7.94
CA GLU A 88 -10.16 -2.54 -7.16
C GLU A 88 -9.43 -1.50 -6.31
N THR A 89 -8.42 -1.93 -5.54
CA THR A 89 -7.57 -1.01 -4.75
C THR A 89 -6.88 0.00 -5.65
N ARG A 90 -6.36 -0.43 -6.80
CA ARG A 90 -5.74 0.47 -7.79
C ARG A 90 -6.73 1.52 -8.29
N ALA A 91 -7.93 1.12 -8.68
CA ALA A 91 -8.96 2.04 -9.16
C ALA A 91 -9.36 3.04 -8.07
N PHE A 92 -9.59 2.57 -6.85
CA PHE A 92 -9.91 3.42 -5.70
C PHE A 92 -8.81 4.45 -5.40
N VAL A 93 -7.54 4.04 -5.37
CA VAL A 93 -6.42 4.94 -5.07
C VAL A 93 -6.25 6.00 -6.16
N LEU A 94 -6.41 5.62 -7.44
CA LEU A 94 -6.35 6.58 -8.56
C LEU A 94 -7.47 7.61 -8.49
N ASP A 95 -8.71 7.16 -8.27
CA ASP A 95 -9.89 8.01 -8.16
C ASP A 95 -9.78 9.00 -6.97
N ARG A 96 -9.42 8.48 -5.78
CA ARG A 96 -9.14 9.29 -4.59
C ARG A 96 -8.06 10.34 -4.84
N ASN A 97 -7.09 10.04 -5.70
CA ASN A 97 -5.98 10.94 -6.05
C ASN A 97 -6.29 11.81 -7.28
N GLY A 98 -7.55 11.81 -7.74
CA GLY A 98 -8.03 12.63 -8.85
C GLY A 98 -7.33 12.32 -10.16
N PHE A 99 -6.83 11.09 -10.34
CA PHE A 99 -5.99 10.70 -11.48
C PHE A 99 -4.80 11.65 -11.70
N THR A 100 -4.22 12.16 -10.60
CA THR A 100 -3.01 13.00 -10.62
C THR A 100 -1.88 12.41 -9.76
N CYS A 101 -0.65 12.65 -10.19
CA CYS A 101 0.53 12.30 -9.41
C CYS A 101 0.55 13.10 -8.10
N GLN A 102 0.60 12.40 -6.96
CA GLN A 102 0.61 13.03 -5.64
C GLN A 102 1.94 13.73 -5.29
N MET A 103 2.96 13.61 -6.14
CA MET A 103 4.26 14.27 -5.96
C MET A 103 4.43 15.54 -6.81
N CYS A 104 3.97 15.53 -8.06
CA CYS A 104 4.18 16.64 -9.00
C CYS A 104 2.89 17.22 -9.59
N GLY A 105 1.73 16.60 -9.36
CA GLY A 105 0.44 17.05 -9.87
C GLY A 105 0.13 16.67 -11.32
N ALA A 106 1.04 16.00 -12.05
CA ALA A 106 0.81 15.61 -13.43
C ALA A 106 -0.43 14.69 -13.57
N ALA A 107 -1.33 15.04 -14.49
CA ALA A 107 -2.59 14.32 -14.72
C ALA A 107 -2.41 13.15 -15.70
N ALA A 108 -3.09 12.03 -15.44
CA ALA A 108 -3.01 10.83 -16.26
C ALA A 108 -3.42 11.11 -17.72
N GLY A 109 -2.61 10.65 -18.68
CA GLY A 109 -2.90 10.77 -20.12
C GLY A 109 -2.50 12.10 -20.76
N GLU A 110 -2.20 13.14 -19.98
CA GLU A 110 -1.69 14.43 -20.46
C GLU A 110 -0.18 14.39 -20.69
N PRO A 111 0.40 15.25 -21.57
CA PRO A 111 1.84 15.43 -21.66
C PRO A 111 2.46 15.71 -20.29
N HIS A 112 3.56 15.03 -19.97
CA HIS A 112 4.19 15.20 -18.66
C HIS A 112 4.96 16.52 -18.60
N PRO A 113 4.82 17.35 -17.53
CA PRO A 113 5.45 18.69 -17.46
C PRO A 113 6.97 18.72 -17.57
N TYR A 114 7.63 17.61 -17.21
CA TYR A 114 9.09 17.45 -17.25
C TYR A 114 9.55 16.52 -18.39
N ASP A 115 8.61 15.96 -19.15
CA ASP A 115 8.89 15.11 -20.32
C ASP A 115 7.74 15.24 -21.31
N ASN A 116 7.73 16.34 -22.06
CA ASN A 116 6.66 16.67 -23.00
C ASN A 116 6.54 15.66 -24.16
N ASN A 117 7.53 14.79 -24.35
CA ASN A 117 7.51 13.74 -25.37
C ASN A 117 6.68 12.52 -24.96
N ARG A 118 6.24 12.44 -23.70
CA ARG A 118 5.49 11.30 -23.17
C ARG A 118 4.23 11.73 -22.44
N LYS A 119 3.17 10.92 -22.60
CA LYS A 119 1.97 11.03 -21.78
C LYS A 119 2.26 10.52 -20.37
N THR A 120 1.73 11.22 -19.38
CA THR A 120 1.80 10.88 -17.97
C THR A 120 1.11 9.54 -17.72
N ARG A 121 1.89 8.54 -17.30
CA ARG A 121 1.39 7.24 -16.83
C ARG A 121 1.54 7.15 -15.32
N LEU A 122 0.43 6.84 -14.64
CA LEU A 122 0.39 6.68 -13.19
C LEU A 122 0.59 5.24 -12.77
N HIS A 123 1.37 5.09 -11.70
CA HIS A 123 1.61 3.87 -10.95
C HIS A 123 1.06 4.04 -9.53
N ILE A 124 0.91 2.92 -8.84
CA ILE A 124 0.62 2.93 -7.41
C ILE A 124 1.92 2.71 -6.67
N GLY A 125 2.35 3.72 -5.93
CA GLY A 125 3.50 3.64 -5.04
C GLY A 125 3.05 3.58 -3.59
N HIS A 126 3.88 2.99 -2.74
CA HIS A 126 3.69 3.05 -1.30
C HIS A 126 4.13 4.40 -0.73
N ILE A 127 3.53 4.79 0.39
CA ILE A 127 3.96 5.93 1.21
C ILE A 127 5.10 5.49 2.12
N ILE A 128 4.88 4.40 2.85
CA ILE A 128 5.92 3.63 3.55
C ILE A 128 6.25 2.44 2.68
N ASP A 129 7.51 2.30 2.27
CA ASP A 129 7.94 1.18 1.42
C ASP A 129 7.67 -0.17 2.08
N LYS A 130 7.37 -1.18 1.26
CA LYS A 130 7.16 -2.56 1.74
C LYS A 130 8.35 -3.10 2.54
N SER A 131 9.57 -2.82 2.09
CA SER A 131 10.81 -3.21 2.80
C SER A 131 10.90 -2.61 4.21
N MET A 132 10.20 -1.51 4.46
CA MET A 132 10.12 -0.80 5.73
C MET A 132 8.81 -1.09 6.48
N GLY A 133 8.06 -2.14 6.09
CA GLY A 133 6.82 -2.55 6.75
C GLY A 133 5.55 -1.87 6.21
N GLY A 134 5.62 -1.26 5.02
CA GLY A 134 4.47 -0.71 4.33
C GLY A 134 3.42 -1.75 3.95
N THR A 135 2.14 -1.43 4.14
CA THR A 135 1.01 -2.29 3.75
C THR A 135 0.47 -1.94 2.36
N ASP A 136 -0.25 -2.87 1.73
CA ASP A 136 -1.02 -2.63 0.49
C ASP A 136 -2.41 -2.02 0.75
N GLU A 137 -2.64 -1.53 1.97
CA GLU A 137 -3.89 -0.84 2.31
C GLU A 137 -3.98 0.50 1.56
N PRO A 138 -5.15 0.90 1.05
CA PRO A 138 -5.31 2.15 0.30
C PRO A 138 -4.70 3.38 0.98
N ASN A 139 -4.71 3.43 2.31
CA ASN A 139 -4.15 4.53 3.10
C ASN A 139 -2.62 4.64 3.04
N ASN A 140 -1.91 3.55 2.74
CA ASN A 140 -0.47 3.53 2.53
C ASN A 140 -0.09 3.58 1.04
N LEU A 141 -1.06 3.71 0.15
CA LEU A 141 -0.85 3.76 -1.30
C LEU A 141 -1.10 5.17 -1.84
N ARG A 142 -0.41 5.55 -2.91
CA ARG A 142 -0.58 6.83 -3.62
C ARG A 142 -0.37 6.67 -5.12
N ALA A 143 -1.05 7.50 -5.91
CA ALA A 143 -0.80 7.62 -7.33
C ALA A 143 0.49 8.44 -7.58
N ILE A 144 1.41 7.90 -8.37
CA ILE A 144 2.69 8.55 -8.72
C ILE A 144 2.96 8.38 -10.22
N CYS A 145 3.44 9.41 -10.92
CA CYS A 145 3.76 9.29 -12.34
C CYS A 145 5.05 8.49 -12.57
N SER A 146 5.26 7.99 -13.79
CA SER A 146 6.46 7.23 -14.16
C SER A 146 7.75 8.01 -13.87
N VAL A 147 7.79 9.31 -14.18
CA VAL A 147 8.97 10.15 -13.90
C VAL A 147 9.24 10.28 -12.41
N CYS A 148 8.20 10.54 -11.60
CA CYS A 148 8.37 10.59 -10.14
C CYS A 148 8.64 9.22 -9.53
N ASN A 149 8.16 8.14 -10.14
CA ASN A 149 8.38 6.76 -9.67
C ASN A 149 9.80 6.27 -9.97
N GLU A 150 10.30 6.54 -11.18
CA GLU A 150 11.68 6.32 -11.59
C GLU A 150 12.63 7.20 -10.79
N GLY A 151 12.27 8.47 -10.58
CA GLY A 151 12.99 9.39 -9.70
C GLY A 151 12.89 9.03 -8.21
N ALA A 152 11.84 8.32 -7.78
CA ALA A 152 11.69 7.85 -6.40
C ALA A 152 12.60 6.66 -6.09
N SER A 153 13.22 6.04 -7.09
CA SER A 153 14.15 4.94 -6.87
C SER A 153 15.53 5.38 -6.38
N ASN A 154 15.90 6.66 -6.47
CA ASN A 154 17.17 7.15 -5.94
C ASN A 154 17.08 8.62 -5.50
N LEU A 155 17.44 8.85 -4.23
CA LEU A 155 17.67 10.15 -3.58
C LEU A 155 16.43 10.86 -3.02
N THR A 156 16.36 10.81 -1.68
CA THR A 156 16.13 11.93 -0.74
C THR A 156 15.03 12.95 -1.07
N LEU A 157 14.26 13.33 -0.05
CA LEU A 157 13.36 14.49 -0.02
C LEU A 157 13.85 15.62 -0.95
N ASN A 158 13.31 15.67 -2.18
CA ASN A 158 13.59 16.78 -3.07
C ASN A 158 13.20 18.05 -2.32
N ARG A 159 14.16 18.98 -2.14
CA ARG A 159 13.85 20.30 -1.62
C ARG A 159 12.68 20.84 -2.45
N PRO A 160 11.56 21.24 -1.83
CA PRO A 160 10.38 21.61 -2.59
C PRO A 160 10.73 22.80 -3.49
N ASP A 161 10.52 22.61 -4.79
CA ASP A 161 10.61 23.68 -5.78
C ASP A 161 9.47 24.69 -5.57
N THR A 162 9.58 25.87 -6.20
CA THR A 162 8.60 26.97 -6.04
C THR A 162 7.17 26.51 -6.32
N ILE A 163 6.98 25.61 -7.29
CA ILE A 163 5.66 25.10 -7.69
C ILE A 163 5.05 24.27 -6.56
N LYS A 164 5.83 23.38 -5.94
CA LYS A 164 5.39 22.57 -4.79
C LYS A 164 5.11 23.40 -3.55
N LEU A 165 5.93 24.42 -3.27
CA LEU A 165 5.69 25.35 -2.15
C LEU A 165 4.38 26.12 -2.34
N ILE A 166 4.12 26.65 -3.54
CA ILE A 166 2.88 27.38 -3.84
C ILE A 166 1.66 26.47 -3.70
N ALA A 167 1.72 25.22 -4.18
CA ALA A 167 0.63 24.27 -4.06
C ALA A 167 0.31 23.89 -2.60
N GLN A 168 1.30 23.90 -1.71
CA GLN A 168 1.10 23.70 -0.27
C GLN A 168 0.49 24.95 0.38
N VAL A 169 1.03 26.13 0.10
CA VAL A 169 0.54 27.40 0.68
C VAL A 169 -0.91 27.67 0.27
N ARG A 170 -1.29 27.46 -1.00
CA ARG A 170 -2.67 27.69 -1.48
C ARG A 170 -3.72 26.85 -0.76
N ARG A 171 -3.36 25.65 -0.28
CA ARG A 171 -4.29 24.73 0.40
C ARG A 171 -4.40 25.00 1.90
N ALA A 172 -3.52 25.82 2.46
CA ALA A 172 -3.56 26.17 3.87
C ALA A 172 -4.66 27.22 4.16
N PRO A 173 -5.23 27.26 5.38
CA PRO A 173 -6.11 28.34 5.81
C PRO A 173 -5.48 29.72 5.65
N ALA A 174 -6.29 30.76 5.45
CA ALA A 174 -5.81 32.13 5.24
C ALA A 174 -4.85 32.62 6.34
N LYS A 175 -5.14 32.26 7.60
CA LYS A 175 -4.25 32.54 8.74
C LYS A 175 -2.84 31.99 8.52
N ASP A 176 -2.73 30.74 8.10
CA ASP A 176 -1.43 30.08 7.93
C ASP A 176 -0.69 30.58 6.69
N GLN A 177 -1.42 30.97 5.63
CA GLN A 177 -0.83 31.68 4.49
C GLN A 177 -0.20 33.02 4.91
N LEU A 178 -0.91 33.80 5.75
CA LEU A 178 -0.43 35.07 6.28
C LEU A 178 0.76 34.88 7.24
N ASP A 179 0.77 33.82 8.05
CA ASP A 179 1.89 33.47 8.92
C ASP A 179 3.15 33.13 8.09
N VAL A 180 2.99 32.38 6.98
CA VAL A 180 4.08 32.09 6.03
C VAL A 180 4.59 33.38 5.36
N LEU A 181 3.69 34.27 4.93
CA LEU A 181 4.07 35.57 4.35
C LEU A 181 4.86 36.42 5.34
N LYS A 182 4.38 36.53 6.60
CA LYS A 182 5.06 37.28 7.65
C LYS A 182 6.48 36.75 7.89
N TRP A 183 6.65 35.44 7.92
CA TRP A 183 7.95 34.81 8.03
C TRP A 183 8.86 35.12 6.83
N LEU A 184 8.35 35.07 5.60
CA LEU A 184 9.12 35.40 4.39
C LEU A 184 9.59 36.85 4.38
N ILE A 185 8.73 37.79 4.78
CA ILE A 185 9.07 39.23 4.88
C ILE A 185 10.20 39.45 5.89
N GLN A 186 10.12 38.82 7.06
CA GLN A 186 11.16 38.91 8.08
C GLN A 186 12.48 38.31 7.62
N LYS A 187 12.43 37.22 6.86
CA LYS A 187 13.60 36.52 6.34
C LYS A 187 14.30 37.28 5.20
N PHE A 188 13.55 37.98 4.35
CA PHE A 188 14.06 38.69 3.16
C PHE A 188 13.69 40.18 3.14
N PRO A 189 14.16 40.98 4.13
CA PRO A 189 13.66 42.34 4.32
C PRO A 189 14.10 43.34 3.24
N LYS A 190 15.22 43.10 2.54
CA LYS A 190 15.68 43.97 1.44
C LYS A 190 14.88 43.71 0.16
N GLN A 191 14.78 42.44 -0.22
CA GLN A 191 14.05 41.98 -1.40
C GLN A 191 12.56 42.31 -1.31
N THR A 192 11.98 42.18 -0.11
CA THR A 192 10.59 42.60 0.13
C THR A 192 10.39 44.09 -0.13
N LYS A 193 11.34 44.94 0.31
CA LYS A 193 11.26 46.39 0.06
C LYS A 193 11.39 46.75 -1.41
N GLU A 194 12.13 45.97 -2.19
CA GLU A 194 12.25 46.14 -3.64
C GLU A 194 10.95 45.73 -4.34
N LEU A 195 10.42 44.55 -4.01
CA LEU A 195 9.20 43.99 -4.61
C LEU A 195 7.90 44.75 -4.28
N ILE A 196 7.87 45.54 -3.20
CA ILE A 196 6.71 46.38 -2.81
C ILE A 196 6.80 47.80 -3.42
N LYS A 197 7.96 48.19 -3.94
CA LYS A 197 8.17 49.53 -4.54
C LYS A 197 7.81 49.60 -6.02
N GLU A 198 7.71 48.45 -6.70
CA GLU A 198 7.08 48.29 -8.00
C GLU A 198 5.56 48.06 -7.84
#